data_AF-A0A7Y8TYJ4-F1
#
_entry.id   AF-A0A7Y8TYJ4-F1
#
_cell.length_a   1.000
_cell.length_b   1.000
_cell.length_c   1.000
_cell.angle_alpha   90.00
_cell.angle_beta   90.00
_cell.angle_gamma   90.00
#
_symmetry.space_group_name_H-M   'P 1'
#
loop_
_entity.id
_entity.type
_entity.pdbx_description
1 polymer ?
#
loop_
_entity_poly.entity_id
_entity_poly.type
_entity_poly.pdbx_seq_one_letter_code
_entity_poly.pdbx_strand_id
1 'polypeptide(L)'
;MMTRIPHKFTNLFSYWLHCDGYKPQLKKDALVMRRGDSVLKIFCHKGQAQQDYLMNEACQRKFKQFCRCYLNEAADFFTRLEREANAELSRAKNFNYLMVA
;
A
#
# COMPACT_ATOMS: atom_id res chain seq x y z
N MET A 1 5.83 16.59 -7.14
CA MET A 1 4.64 15.70 -7.15
C MET A 1 5.12 14.29 -6.85
N MET A 2 4.58 13.61 -5.84
CA MET A 2 5.06 12.28 -5.43
C MET A 2 4.34 11.22 -6.26
N THR A 3 4.98 10.81 -7.36
CA THR A 3 4.37 9.93 -8.38
C THR A 3 4.63 8.45 -8.13
N ARG A 4 5.60 8.13 -7.28
CA ARG A 4 6.06 6.77 -6.99
C ARG A 4 6.05 6.50 -5.50
N ILE A 5 5.72 5.27 -5.12
CA ILE A 5 5.75 4.77 -3.75
C ILE A 5 6.98 3.87 -3.57
N PRO A 6 7.87 4.17 -2.59
CA PRO A 6 8.98 3.28 -2.28
C PRO A 6 8.48 1.91 -1.78
N HIS A 7 9.17 0.83 -2.17
CA HIS A 7 8.79 -0.54 -1.82
C HIS A 7 8.61 -0.77 -0.30
N LYS A 8 9.44 -0.13 0.54
CA LYS A 8 9.29 -0.23 2.00
C LYS A 8 7.94 0.26 2.53
N PHE A 9 7.26 1.14 1.80
CA PHE A 9 5.97 1.69 2.20
C PHE A 9 4.78 1.01 1.53
N THR A 10 4.97 0.18 0.50
CA THR A 10 3.84 -0.45 -0.20
C THR A 10 2.98 -1.29 0.73
N ASN A 11 3.59 -2.00 1.67
CA ASN A 11 2.88 -2.88 2.59
C ASN A 11 2.06 -2.08 3.59
N LEU A 12 2.73 -1.13 4.25
CA LEU A 12 2.13 -0.28 5.26
C LEU A 12 1.00 0.58 4.69
N PHE A 13 1.23 1.15 3.50
CA PHE A 13 0.22 1.94 2.81
C PHE A 13 -0.97 1.10 2.35
N SER A 14 -0.74 -0.11 1.83
CA SER A 14 -1.82 -1.02 1.44
C SER A 14 -2.66 -1.45 2.63
N TYR A 15 -2.03 -1.72 3.79
CA TYR A 15 -2.73 -2.03 5.03
C TYR A 15 -3.54 -0.84 5.54
N TRP A 16 -2.96 0.36 5.55
CA TRP A 16 -3.67 1.58 5.92
C TRP A 16 -4.91 1.83 5.05
N LEU A 17 -4.79 1.60 3.75
CA LEU A 17 -5.94 1.65 2.82
C LEU A 17 -6.98 0.55 3.13
N HIS A 18 -6.54 -0.65 3.49
CA HIS A 18 -7.44 -1.73 3.91
C HIS A 18 -8.26 -1.35 5.14
N CYS A 19 -7.63 -0.75 6.14
CA CYS A 19 -8.30 -0.21 7.32
C CYS A 19 -9.28 0.93 6.95
N ASP A 20 -8.97 1.74 5.93
CA ASP A 20 -9.87 2.73 5.34
C ASP A 20 -10.96 2.11 4.41
N GLY A 21 -11.10 0.77 4.41
CA GLY A 21 -12.16 0.04 3.70
C GLY A 21 -11.87 -0.27 2.23
N TYR A 22 -10.65 -0.03 1.74
CA TYR A 22 -10.27 -0.44 0.38
C TYR A 22 -10.02 -1.95 0.30
N LYS A 23 -10.53 -2.56 -0.77
CA LYS A 23 -10.31 -3.99 -1.06
C LYS A 23 -9.22 -4.16 -2.12
N PRO A 24 -8.15 -4.93 -1.85
CA PRO A 24 -7.10 -5.20 -2.82
C PRO A 24 -7.57 -6.19 -3.90
N GLN A 25 -7.13 -5.96 -5.12
CA GLN A 25 -7.26 -6.86 -6.26
C GLN A 25 -5.99 -6.81 -7.09
N LEU A 26 -5.27 -7.93 -7.17
CA LEU A 26 -4.09 -8.03 -8.03
C LEU A 26 -4.52 -8.23 -9.48
N LYS A 27 -3.97 -7.41 -10.37
CA LYS A 27 -4.06 -7.57 -11.83
C LYS A 27 -2.65 -7.74 -12.39
N LYS A 28 -2.57 -8.14 -13.66
CA LYS A 28 -1.31 -8.48 -14.35
C LYS A 28 -0.18 -7.47 -14.09
N ASP A 29 -0.50 -6.17 -14.19
CA ASP A 29 0.49 -5.09 -14.14
C ASP A 29 0.21 -4.05 -13.02
N ALA A 30 -0.69 -4.38 -12.08
CA ALA A 30 -1.02 -3.46 -11.00
C ALA A 30 -1.71 -4.14 -9.80
N LEU A 31 -1.39 -3.66 -8.60
CA LEU A 31 -2.27 -3.77 -7.45
C LEU A 31 -3.35 -2.70 -7.55
N VAL A 32 -4.61 -3.13 -7.60
CA VAL A 32 -5.78 -2.26 -7.67
C VAL A 32 -6.52 -2.27 -6.33
N MET A 33 -6.67 -1.12 -5.69
CA MET A 33 -7.43 -0.97 -4.45
C MET A 33 -8.76 -0.28 -4.76
N ARG A 34 -9.90 -0.87 -4.35
CA ARG A 34 -11.25 -0.34 -4.62
C ARG A 34 -12.04 -0.03 -3.36
N ARG A 35 -12.75 1.09 -3.36
CA ARG A 35 -13.77 1.46 -2.36
C ARG A 35 -14.86 2.29 -3.05
N GLY A 36 -16.05 1.71 -3.24
CA GLY A 36 -17.09 2.32 -4.08
C GLY A 36 -16.55 2.63 -5.48
N ASP A 37 -16.72 3.86 -5.94
CA ASP A 37 -16.21 4.35 -7.23
C ASP A 37 -14.72 4.74 -7.19
N SER A 38 -14.09 4.73 -6.00
CA SER A 38 -12.68 5.06 -5.86
C SER A 38 -11.80 3.89 -6.30
N VAL A 39 -10.90 4.16 -7.25
CA VAL A 39 -9.92 3.19 -7.77
C VAL A 39 -8.51 3.74 -7.64
N LEU A 40 -7.72 3.10 -6.78
CA LEU A 40 -6.29 3.40 -6.62
C LEU A 40 -5.48 2.30 -7.29
N LYS A 41 -4.40 2.67 -7.97
CA LYS A 41 -3.53 1.72 -8.66
C LYS A 41 -2.08 1.96 -8.28
N ILE A 42 -1.40 0.88 -7.92
CA ILE A 42 0.05 0.80 -7.80
C ILE A 42 0.51 -0.13 -8.92
N PHE A 43 1.22 0.40 -9.91
CA PHE A 43 1.69 -0.36 -11.05
C PHE A 43 2.91 -1.19 -10.64
N CYS A 44 2.79 -2.50 -10.75
CA CYS A 44 3.82 -3.47 -10.36
C CYS A 44 3.90 -4.57 -11.41
N HIS A 45 5.10 -5.04 -11.70
CA HIS A 45 5.32 -6.16 -12.61
C HIS A 45 5.40 -7.45 -11.79
N LYS A 46 4.67 -8.48 -12.21
CA LYS A 46 4.66 -9.76 -11.51
C LYS A 46 6.06 -10.39 -11.54
N GLY A 47 6.58 -10.77 -10.36
CA GLY A 47 7.86 -11.48 -10.22
C GLY A 47 9.12 -10.61 -10.23
N GLN A 48 8.99 -9.28 -10.07
CA GLN A 48 10.15 -8.39 -9.96
C GLN A 48 9.93 -7.30 -8.91
N ALA A 49 10.58 -7.43 -7.75
CA ALA A 49 10.61 -6.36 -6.77
C ALA A 49 11.31 -5.14 -7.37
N GLN A 50 10.64 -3.99 -7.34
CA GLN A 50 11.20 -2.71 -7.79
C GLN A 50 11.51 -1.86 -6.56
N GLN A 51 12.49 -0.95 -6.67
CA GLN A 51 12.81 0.00 -5.60
C GLN A 51 11.61 0.89 -5.26
N ASP A 52 10.82 1.24 -6.28
CA ASP A 52 9.60 2.01 -6.17
C ASP A 52 8.59 1.61 -7.27
N TYR A 53 7.34 1.99 -7.05
CA TYR A 53 6.23 1.65 -7.94
C TYR A 53 5.47 2.90 -8.35
N LEU A 54 5.09 2.98 -9.63
CA LEU A 54 4.30 4.10 -10.14
C LEU A 54 2.87 4.04 -9.58
N MET A 55 2.27 5.19 -9.30
CA MET A 55 0.90 5.31 -8.82
C MET A 55 0.03 6.11 -9.80
N ASN A 56 -1.26 5.76 -9.93
CA ASN A 56 -2.21 6.67 -10.57
C ASN A 56 -2.45 7.91 -9.69
N GLU A 57 -2.96 9.00 -10.27
CA GLU A 57 -3.11 10.28 -9.55
C GLU A 57 -3.97 10.18 -8.27
N ALA A 58 -5.04 9.38 -8.31
CA ALA A 58 -5.89 9.14 -7.14
C ALA A 58 -5.09 8.49 -6.00
N CYS A 59 -4.26 7.49 -6.32
CA CYS A 59 -3.37 6.84 -5.37
C CYS A 59 -2.29 7.79 -4.85
N GLN A 60 -1.73 8.67 -5.69
CA GLN A 60 -0.77 9.68 -5.25
C GLN A 60 -1.36 10.64 -4.21
N ARG A 61 -2.61 11.07 -4.40
CA ARG A 61 -3.32 11.93 -3.41
C ARG A 61 -3.51 11.21 -2.08
N LYS A 62 -3.92 9.94 -2.11
CA LYS A 62 -4.05 9.11 -0.90
C LYS A 62 -2.72 8.82 -0.23
N PHE A 63 -1.66 8.58 -1.01
CA PHE A 63 -0.32 8.35 -0.46
C PHE A 63 0.23 9.61 0.21
N LYS A 64 -0.05 10.80 -0.34
CA LYS A 64 0.27 12.07 0.33
C LYS A 64 -0.49 12.23 1.66
N GLN A 65 -1.76 11.82 1.72
CA GLN A 65 -2.52 11.80 2.97
C GLN A 65 -1.89 10.83 3.97
N PHE A 66 -1.56 9.61 3.53
CA PHE A 66 -0.84 8.63 4.34
C PHE A 66 0.47 9.19 4.88
N CYS A 67 1.32 9.82 4.07
CA CYS A 67 2.56 10.42 4.54
C CYS A 67 2.34 11.56 5.54
N ARG A 68 1.25 12.33 5.42
CA ARG A 68 0.92 13.37 6.41
C ARG A 68 0.49 12.75 7.73
N CYS A 69 -0.34 11.72 7.72
CA CYS A 69 -0.64 10.94 8.92
C CYS A 69 0.66 10.31 9.47
N TYR A 70 1.54 9.85 8.59
CA TYR A 70 2.82 9.23 8.92
C TYR A 70 3.83 10.18 9.57
N LEU A 71 3.78 11.47 9.23
CA LEU A 71 4.72 12.45 9.77
C LEU A 71 4.15 13.22 10.97
N ASN A 72 2.84 13.12 11.22
CA ASN A 72 2.15 13.90 12.25
C ASN A 72 1.69 13.08 13.46
N GLU A 73 1.70 11.74 13.43
CA GLU A 73 1.35 10.90 14.59
C GLU A 73 2.56 10.46 15.42
N ALA A 74 2.34 10.12 16.69
CA ALA A 74 3.37 9.68 17.63
C ALA A 74 3.97 8.32 17.20
N ALA A 75 5.25 8.09 17.50
CA ALA A 75 6.02 6.90 17.13
C ALA A 75 5.29 5.57 17.42
N ASP A 76 4.50 5.52 18.49
CA ASP A 76 3.73 4.35 18.91
C ASP A 76 2.66 3.91 17.90
N PHE A 77 2.05 4.86 17.18
CA PHE A 77 1.10 4.52 16.12
C PHE A 77 1.79 3.77 14.99
N PHE A 78 3.01 4.17 14.62
CA PHE A 78 3.78 3.49 13.57
C PHE A 78 4.26 2.13 14.00
N THR A 79 4.79 2.00 15.22
CA THR A 79 5.20 0.69 15.73
C THR A 79 4.03 -0.28 15.77
N ARG A 80 2.82 0.20 16.14
CA ARG A 80 1.61 -0.61 16.08
C ARG A 80 1.21 -0.96 14.65
N LEU A 81 1.16 0.02 13.75
CA LEU A 81 0.76 -0.17 12.36
C LEU A 81 1.72 -1.11 11.61
N GLU A 82 3.03 -0.98 11.81
CA GLU A 82 4.04 -1.90 11.27
C GLU A 82 3.89 -3.31 11.83
N ARG A 83 3.67 -3.44 13.15
CA ARG A 83 3.48 -4.74 13.80
C ARG A 83 2.22 -5.45 13.31
N GLU A 84 1.12 -4.72 13.15
CA GLU A 84 -0.15 -5.24 12.61
C GLU A 84 -0.01 -5.59 11.12
N ALA A 85 0.65 -4.74 10.31
CA ALA A 85 0.91 -5.02 8.90
C ALA A 85 1.79 -6.27 8.72
N ASN A 86 2.83 -6.43 9.52
CA ASN A 86 3.70 -7.62 9.49
C ASN A 86 2.99 -8.88 9.97
N ALA A 87 2.16 -8.77 11.01
CA ALA A 87 1.32 -9.87 11.47
C ALA A 87 0.31 -10.31 10.39
N GLU A 88 -0.31 -9.37 9.68
CA GLU A 88 -1.23 -9.70 8.60
C GLU A 88 -0.54 -10.23 7.34
N LEU A 89 0.68 -9.77 7.03
CA LEU A 89 1.51 -10.40 6.00
C LEU A 89 1.81 -11.87 6.34
N SER A 90 2.07 -12.15 7.62
CA SER A 90 2.39 -13.49 8.12
C SER A 90 1.17 -14.41 8.16
N ARG A 91 -0.02 -13.87 8.45
CA ARG A 91 -1.29 -14.63 8.57
C ARG A 91 -2.02 -14.78 7.25
N ALA A 92 -2.04 -13.74 6.43
CA ALA A 92 -2.80 -13.75 5.21
C ALA A 92 -1.97 -14.32 4.07
N LYS A 93 -2.37 -15.49 3.58
CA LYS A 93 -2.07 -15.92 2.21
C LYS A 93 -2.49 -14.87 1.17
N ASN A 94 -3.42 -13.98 1.54
CA ASN A 94 -3.94 -12.91 0.70
C ASN A 94 -3.01 -11.70 0.59
N PHE A 95 -2.05 -11.44 1.48
CA PHE A 95 -1.08 -10.33 1.34
C PHE A 95 0.23 -10.76 0.65
N ASN A 96 0.32 -12.01 0.16
CA ASN A 96 1.39 -12.48 -0.73
C ASN A 96 1.54 -11.63 -2.01
N TYR A 97 0.60 -10.74 -2.35
CA TYR A 97 0.76 -9.81 -3.47
C TYR A 97 1.79 -8.69 -3.22
N LEU A 98 2.24 -8.52 -1.97
CA LEU A 98 3.32 -7.60 -1.59
C LEU A 98 4.68 -8.31 -1.55
N MET A 99 4.67 -9.64 -1.51
CA MET A 99 5.83 -10.48 -1.79
C MET A 99 5.98 -10.53 -3.31
N VAL A 100 6.45 -9.42 -3.87
CA VAL A 100 7.05 -9.45 -5.20
C VAL A 100 8.38 -10.19 -5.02
N ALA A 101 8.31 -11.52 -5.01
CA ALA A 101 9.44 -12.41 -5.19
C ALA A 101 9.49 -12.82 -6.67
#